data_AF-A0A7V7E7V4-F1
#
_entry.id   AF-A0A7V7E7V4-F1
#
_cell.length_a   1.000
_cell.length_b   1.000
_cell.length_c   1.000
_cell.angle_alpha   90.00
_cell.angle_beta   90.00
_cell.angle_gamma   90.00
#
_symmetry.space_group_name_H-M   'P 1'
#
loop_
_entity.id
_entity.type
_entity.pdbx_description
1 polymer ?
#
loop_
_entity_poly.entity_id
_entity_poly.type
_entity_poly.pdbx_seq_one_letter_code
_entity_poly.pdbx_strand_id
1 'polypeptide(L)'
;MTEKSVIDPIVEALDRPGRITVAGVPEGYEAMLLAELATRRGQLLHIARDDSRPARLAEALAFFAPDIEVLEFPAWDCVPYDRVSPNVEIVAHRM
;
A
#
# COMPACT_ATOMS: atom_id res chain seq x y z
N MET A 1 -13.50 -25.24 -12.37
CA MET A 1 -13.45 -25.56 -10.93
C MET A 1 -12.64 -24.45 -10.30
N THR A 2 -13.30 -23.34 -9.96
CA THR A 2 -12.62 -22.11 -9.54
C THR A 2 -12.10 -22.31 -8.13
N GLU A 3 -10.78 -22.39 -8.00
CA GLU A 3 -10.10 -22.44 -6.71
C GLU A 3 -10.49 -21.17 -5.95
N LYS A 4 -11.15 -21.31 -4.79
CA LYS A 4 -11.51 -20.15 -3.97
C LYS A 4 -10.22 -19.50 -3.49
N SER A 5 -10.02 -18.23 -3.83
CA SER A 5 -8.87 -17.48 -3.35
C SER A 5 -9.03 -17.21 -1.86
N VAL A 6 -7.92 -17.23 -1.11
CA VAL A 6 -7.88 -16.85 0.32
C VAL A 6 -8.40 -15.42 0.53
N ILE A 7 -8.42 -14.60 -0.52
CA ILE A 7 -8.80 -13.17 -0.49
C ILE A 7 -10.29 -12.95 -0.74
N ASP A 8 -11.03 -13.97 -1.19
CA ASP A 8 -12.48 -13.86 -1.45
C ASP A 8 -13.29 -13.29 -0.27
N PRO A 9 -13.06 -13.70 1.00
CA PRO A 9 -13.79 -13.14 2.13
C PRO A 9 -13.48 -11.66 2.36
N ILE A 10 -12.24 -11.22 2.08
CA ILE A 10 -11.83 -9.82 2.22
C ILE A 10 -12.55 -8.99 1.16
N VAL A 11 -12.57 -9.48 -0.08
CA VAL A 11 -13.26 -8.81 -1.18
C VAL A 11 -14.75 -8.71 -0.86
N GLU A 12 -15.43 -9.79 -0.50
CA GLU A 12 -16.85 -9.72 -0.13
C GLU A 12 -17.12 -8.76 1.04
N ALA A 13 -16.24 -8.73 2.04
CA ALA A 13 -16.39 -7.83 3.17
C ALA A 13 -16.33 -6.35 2.74
N LEU A 14 -15.45 -6.00 1.78
CA LEU A 14 -15.30 -4.64 1.25
C LEU A 14 -16.52 -4.10 0.48
N ASP A 15 -17.51 -4.94 0.14
CA ASP A 15 -18.77 -4.46 -0.48
C ASP A 15 -19.65 -3.69 0.50
N ARG A 16 -19.37 -3.81 1.81
CA ARG A 16 -20.15 -3.14 2.86
C ARG A 16 -19.38 -1.90 3.33
N PRO A 17 -20.04 -0.74 3.42
CA PRO A 17 -19.38 0.45 3.95
C PRO A 17 -18.99 0.24 5.42
N GLY A 18 -17.83 0.76 5.82
CA GLY A 18 -17.37 0.74 7.19
C GLY A 18 -15.91 0.32 7.33
N ARG A 19 -15.53 0.03 8.58
CA ARG A 19 -14.18 -0.44 8.92
C ARG A 19 -14.18 -1.95 9.10
N ILE A 20 -13.25 -2.61 8.42
CA ILE A 20 -13.06 -4.05 8.48
C ILE A 20 -11.66 -4.30 8.99
N THR A 21 -11.53 -5.18 9.97
CA THR A 21 -10.23 -5.62 10.47
C THR A 21 -9.86 -6.92 9.79
N VAL A 22 -8.79 -6.89 9.00
CA VAL A 22 -8.14 -8.08 8.45
C VAL A 22 -6.82 -8.27 9.19
N ALA A 23 -6.55 -9.49 9.64
CA ALA A 23 -5.36 -9.82 10.42
C ALA A 23 -4.81 -11.19 10.02
N GLY A 24 -3.56 -11.47 10.39
CA GLY A 24 -2.90 -12.75 10.11
C GLY A 24 -2.13 -12.80 8.79
N VAL A 25 -1.88 -11.65 8.16
CA VAL A 25 -1.00 -11.56 6.98
C VAL A 25 0.46 -11.65 7.46
N PRO A 26 1.25 -12.63 7.02
CA PRO A 26 2.67 -12.69 7.32
C PRO A 26 3.42 -11.53 6.68
N GLU A 27 4.52 -11.12 7.32
CA GLU A 27 5.41 -10.11 6.75
C GLU A 27 6.01 -10.57 5.43
N GLY A 28 5.95 -9.71 4.41
CA GLY A 28 6.33 -9.97 3.02
C GLY A 28 5.17 -10.43 2.13
N TYR A 29 4.06 -10.95 2.69
CA TYR A 29 2.89 -11.37 1.91
C TYR A 29 1.95 -10.20 1.56
N GLU A 30 2.16 -9.03 2.16
CA GLU A 30 1.31 -7.85 1.95
C GLU A 30 1.31 -7.39 0.49
N ALA A 31 2.44 -7.47 -0.21
CA ALA A 31 2.53 -7.07 -1.62
C ALA A 31 1.62 -7.94 -2.50
N MET A 32 1.63 -9.26 -2.31
CA MET A 32 0.76 -10.17 -3.07
C MET A 32 -0.73 -9.91 -2.75
N LEU A 33 -1.05 -9.73 -1.46
CA LEU A 33 -2.41 -9.43 -1.04
C LEU A 33 -2.92 -8.12 -1.65
N LEU A 34 -2.12 -7.05 -1.58
CA LEU A 34 -2.49 -5.74 -2.13
C LEU A 34 -2.59 -5.78 -3.65
N ALA A 35 -1.70 -6.52 -4.33
CA ALA A 35 -1.75 -6.69 -5.78
C ALA A 35 -3.05 -7.38 -6.24
N GLU A 36 -3.45 -8.46 -5.57
CA GLU A 36 -4.71 -9.15 -5.88
C GLU A 36 -5.92 -8.26 -5.56
N LEU A 37 -5.91 -7.54 -4.43
CA LEU A 37 -6.97 -6.59 -4.09
C LEU A 37 -7.06 -5.47 -5.13
N ALA A 38 -5.94 -4.90 -5.58
CA ALA A 38 -5.89 -3.84 -6.58
C ALA A 38 -6.43 -4.34 -7.93
N THR A 39 -6.07 -5.57 -8.32
CA THR A 39 -6.59 -6.19 -9.55
C THR A 39 -8.11 -6.37 -9.52
N ARG A 40 -8.69 -6.68 -8.34
CA ARG A 40 -10.12 -6.96 -8.19
C ARG A 40 -10.99 -5.74 -7.89
N ARG A 41 -10.41 -4.70 -7.26
CA ARG A 41 -11.14 -3.50 -6.81
C ARG A 41 -10.73 -2.21 -7.51
N GLY A 42 -9.65 -2.24 -8.29
CA GLY A 42 -9.06 -1.06 -8.90
C GLY A 42 -8.16 -0.31 -7.92
N GLN A 43 -8.46 0.96 -7.69
CA GLN A 43 -7.58 1.86 -6.94
C GLN A 43 -7.58 1.55 -5.44
N LEU A 44 -6.38 1.48 -4.84
CA LEU A 44 -6.18 1.29 -3.41
C LEU A 44 -5.26 2.38 -2.86
N LEU A 45 -5.59 2.88 -1.67
CA LEU A 45 -4.68 3.71 -0.86
C LEU A 45 -4.19 2.88 0.31
N HIS A 46 -2.91 2.54 0.30
CA HIS A 46 -2.27 1.89 1.44
C HIS A 46 -1.61 2.93 2.36
N ILE A 47 -1.93 2.88 3.65
CA ILE A 47 -1.29 3.71 4.67
C ILE A 47 -0.35 2.82 5.46
N ALA A 48 0.95 3.01 5.25
CA ALA A 48 1.96 2.29 6.01
C ALA A 48 2.07 2.84 7.44
N ARG A 49 2.64 2.03 8.33
CA ARG A 49 2.84 2.39 9.74
C ARG A 49 3.97 3.38 9.96
N ASP A 50 5.01 3.30 9.14
CA ASP A 50 6.27 4.04 9.26
C ASP A 50 6.84 4.35 7.86
N ASP A 51 7.95 5.07 7.82
CA ASP A 51 8.63 5.55 6.61
C ASP A 51 9.40 4.46 5.83
N SER A 52 9.84 3.40 6.52
CA SER A 52 10.62 2.31 5.92
C SER A 52 9.75 1.31 5.14
N ARG A 53 8.50 1.12 5.59
CA ARG A 53 7.57 0.14 5.02
C ARG A 53 7.10 0.44 3.59
N PRO A 54 6.75 1.69 3.22
CA PRO A 54 6.34 2.04 1.86
C PRO A 54 7.36 1.63 0.82
N ALA A 55 8.64 1.98 1.01
CA ALA A 55 9.71 1.66 0.06
C ALA A 55 9.85 0.14 -0.13
N ARG A 56 9.89 -0.63 0.97
CA ARG A 56 9.96 -2.10 0.91
C ARG A 56 8.75 -2.72 0.21
N LEU A 57 7.56 -2.15 0.44
CA LEU A 57 6.34 -2.61 -0.19
C LEU A 57 6.32 -2.29 -1.69
N ALA A 58 6.78 -1.10 -2.08
CA ALA A 58 6.90 -0.70 -3.47
C ALA A 58 7.89 -1.60 -4.24
N GLU A 59 9.06 -1.90 -3.65
CA GLU A 59 10.02 -2.86 -4.20
C GLU A 59 9.40 -4.26 -4.38
N ALA A 60 8.68 -4.75 -3.36
CA ALA A 60 8.02 -6.05 -3.43
C ALA A 60 6.90 -6.07 -4.49
N LEU A 61 6.10 -5.01 -4.60
CA LEU A 61 5.06 -4.87 -5.63
C LEU A 61 5.67 -4.83 -7.02
N ALA A 62 6.76 -4.08 -7.23
CA ALA A 62 7.48 -4.05 -8.50
C ALA A 62 8.01 -5.43 -8.92
N PHE A 63 8.37 -6.28 -7.94
CA PHE A 63 8.80 -7.65 -8.20
C PHE A 63 7.64 -8.61 -8.50
N PHE A 64 6.59 -8.62 -7.67
CA PHE A 64 5.51 -9.61 -7.78
C PHE A 64 4.39 -9.22 -8.75
N ALA A 65 4.17 -7.93 -8.96
CA ALA A 65 3.08 -7.38 -9.77
C ALA A 65 3.56 -6.14 -10.55
N PRO A 66 4.52 -6.29 -11.48
CA PRO A 66 5.10 -5.18 -12.24
C PRO A 66 4.08 -4.41 -13.10
N ASP A 67 2.93 -5.02 -13.40
CA ASP A 67 1.85 -4.41 -14.18
C ASP A 67 0.99 -3.44 -13.35
N ILE A 68 1.16 -3.40 -12.03
CA ILE A 68 0.43 -2.50 -11.15
C ILE A 68 1.24 -1.22 -10.98
N GLU A 69 0.63 -0.09 -11.36
CA GLU A 69 1.18 1.23 -11.08
C GLU A 69 1.16 1.50 -9.57
N VAL A 70 2.35 1.79 -9.02
CA VAL A 70 2.52 2.17 -7.61
C VAL A 70 2.94 3.63 -7.56
N LEU A 71 2.11 4.45 -6.91
CA LEU A 71 2.42 5.84 -6.64
C LEU A 71 2.82 5.98 -5.17
N GLU A 72 4.01 6.49 -4.92
CA GLU A 72 4.50 6.74 -3.57
C GLU A 72 4.18 8.17 -3.14
N PHE A 73 3.78 8.34 -1.88
CA PHE A 73 3.56 9.65 -1.27
C PHE A 73 4.40 9.75 0.00
N PRO A 74 5.67 10.18 -0.10
CA PRO A 74 6.62 10.10 1.00
C PRO A 74 6.28 11.08 2.11
N ALA A 75 6.64 10.76 3.35
CA ALA A 75 6.56 11.71 4.46
C ALA A 75 7.47 12.93 4.21
N TRP A 76 7.22 14.02 4.93
CA TRP A 76 8.22 15.08 5.03
C TRP A 76 9.44 14.58 5.79
N ASP A 77 10.63 15.01 5.36
CA ASP A 77 11.92 14.73 6.01
C ASP A 77 12.23 15.68 7.18
N CYS A 78 11.26 16.54 7.55
CA CYS A 78 11.33 17.44 8.69
C CYS A 78 10.29 17.09 9.76
N VAL A 79 10.57 17.45 11.01
CA VAL A 79 9.63 17.27 12.12
C VAL A 79 8.58 18.39 12.18
N PRO A 80 7.47 18.22 12.92
CA PRO A 80 6.52 19.31 13.13
C PRO A 80 7.20 20.55 13.75
N TYR A 81 7.02 21.70 13.09
CA TYR A 81 7.60 23.00 13.47
C TYR A 81 9.13 23.08 13.39
N ASP A 82 9.75 22.28 12.51
CA ASP A 82 11.15 22.47 12.16
C ASP A 82 11.39 23.85 11.52
N ARG A 83 12.59 24.39 11.72
CA ARG A 83 13.07 25.62 11.07
C ARG A 83 13.75 25.35 9.74
N VAL A 84 14.02 24.09 9.43
CA VAL A 84 14.58 23.65 8.16
C VAL A 84 13.45 23.18 7.25
N SER A 85 13.41 23.71 6.03
CA SER A 85 12.47 23.27 5.00
C SER A 85 12.75 21.83 4.55
N PRO A 86 11.74 21.10 4.09
CA PRO A 86 11.95 19.78 3.51
C PRO A 86 12.84 19.83 2.28
N ASN A 87 13.55 18.74 2.00
CA ASN A 87 14.37 18.63 0.80
C ASN A 87 13.53 18.84 -0.48
N VAL A 88 14.09 19.58 -1.44
CA VAL A 88 13.46 19.85 -2.74
C VAL A 88 13.06 18.59 -3.50
N GLU A 89 13.81 17.49 -3.35
CA GLU A 89 13.49 16.20 -3.95
C GLU A 89 12.22 15.59 -3.35
N ILE A 90 12.04 15.69 -2.02
CA ILE A 90 10.84 15.23 -1.32
C ILE A 90 9.63 16.08 -1.72
N VAL A 91 9.81 17.40 -1.85
CA VAL A 91 8.76 18.30 -2.33
C VAL A 91 8.32 17.91 -3.75
N ALA A 92 9.28 17.68 -4.65
CA ALA A 92 9.01 17.31 -6.03
C ALA A 92 8.34 15.93 -6.15
N HIS A 93 8.75 14.94 -5.36
CA HIS A 93 8.12 13.60 -5.37
C HIS A 93 6.64 13.65 -4.96
N ARG A 94 6.26 14.60 -4.11
CA ARG A 94 4.88 14.75 -3.62
C ARG A 94 3.94 15.51 -4.57
N MET A 95 4.44 16.05 -5.70
CA MET A 95 3.69 16.87 -6.67
C MET A 95 3.50 16.15 -8.00
#